data_AF-I4WDC3-F1
#
_entry.id   AF-I4WDC3-F1
#
_cell.length_a   1.000
_cell.length_b   1.000
_cell.length_c   1.000
_cell.angle_alpha   90.00
_cell.angle_beta   90.00
_cell.angle_gamma   90.00
#
_symmetry.space_group_name_H-M   'P 1'
#
loop_
_entity.id
_entity.type
_entity.pdbx_description
1 polymer ?
#
loop_
_entity_poly.entity_id
_entity_poly.type
_entity_poly.pdbx_seq_one_letter_code
_entity_poly.pdbx_strand_id
1 'polypeptide(L)'
;MSFLNDLIGGAQGNAAGGGSLLSVAGELIQKAGGVQGLVGMLQQHGLGEAVQSWVGTGSNQPVSGDQLGQALQNGGLGSVVQEAAGKLGVDPSQLMGQLSQILPHAVDHLTPDGQVPAQGQGGGLNLGALEGLAGKLFGGAGA
;
A
#
# COMPACT_ATOMS: atom_id res chain seq x y z
N MET A 1 -41.49 2.16 -2.88
CA MET A 1 -40.23 2.11 -2.12
C MET A 1 -39.82 0.66 -1.86
N SER A 2 -39.47 -0.09 -2.91
CA SER A 2 -38.95 -1.48 -2.77
C SER A 2 -37.67 -1.69 -3.57
N PHE A 3 -37.49 -0.96 -4.68
CA PHE A 3 -36.25 -0.95 -5.45
C PHE A 3 -35.01 -0.45 -4.67
N LEU A 4 -35.21 0.45 -3.69
CA LEU A 4 -34.11 0.93 -2.85
C LEU A 4 -33.68 -0.11 -1.80
N ASN A 5 -34.59 -1.01 -1.40
CA ASN A 5 -34.28 -2.10 -0.45
C ASN A 5 -33.63 -3.29 -1.15
N ASP A 6 -33.95 -3.56 -2.42
CA ASP A 6 -33.25 -4.57 -3.22
C ASP A 6 -31.86 -4.10 -3.70
N LEU A 7 -31.67 -2.79 -3.94
CA LEU A 7 -30.35 -2.25 -4.22
C LEU A 7 -29.46 -2.22 -2.97
N ILE A 8 -30.02 -1.93 -1.79
CA ILE A 8 -29.27 -2.01 -0.52
C ILE A 8 -29.11 -3.46 -0.06
N GLY A 9 -30.07 -4.35 -0.32
CA GLY A 9 -29.97 -5.79 -0.05
C GLY A 9 -29.05 -6.55 -1.02
N GLY A 10 -28.88 -6.04 -2.25
CA GLY A 10 -27.95 -6.56 -3.25
C GLY A 10 -26.57 -5.89 -3.26
N ALA A 11 -26.46 -4.64 -2.77
CA ALA A 11 -25.19 -3.93 -2.60
C ALA A 11 -24.55 -4.15 -1.23
N GLN A 12 -25.32 -4.59 -0.22
CA GLN A 12 -24.80 -5.11 1.05
C GLN A 12 -24.51 -6.61 0.98
N GLY A 13 -24.03 -7.07 -0.17
CA GLY A 13 -23.46 -8.40 -0.38
C GLY A 13 -22.27 -8.42 -1.33
N ASN A 14 -21.94 -7.29 -1.97
CA ASN A 14 -20.83 -7.16 -2.91
C ASN A 14 -20.16 -5.78 -2.92
N ALA A 15 -20.26 -5.02 -1.82
CA ALA A 15 -19.20 -4.09 -1.39
C ALA A 15 -18.18 -4.79 -0.45
N ALA A 16 -18.28 -6.12 -0.35
CA ALA A 16 -17.22 -7.06 0.05
C ALA A 16 -16.75 -7.87 -1.18
N GLY A 17 -16.88 -7.25 -2.37
CA GLY A 17 -16.58 -7.86 -3.65
C GLY A 17 -15.08 -7.93 -3.90
N GLY A 18 -14.53 -9.14 -3.75
CA GLY A 18 -13.19 -9.50 -4.14
C GLY A 18 -12.16 -9.10 -3.09
N GLY A 19 -11.57 -10.10 -2.45
CA GLY A 19 -10.16 -9.97 -2.16
C GLY A 19 -9.46 -9.72 -3.49
N SER A 20 -9.32 -8.45 -3.85
CA SER A 20 -8.60 -8.08 -5.04
C SER A 20 -7.15 -8.04 -4.65
N LEU A 21 -6.29 -8.56 -5.50
CA LEU A 21 -4.84 -8.52 -5.32
C LEU A 21 -4.34 -7.09 -5.03
N LEU A 22 -5.05 -6.08 -5.56
CA LEU A 22 -4.82 -4.67 -5.29
C LEU A 22 -5.13 -4.28 -3.83
N SER A 23 -6.18 -4.83 -3.23
CA SER A 23 -6.52 -4.61 -1.81
C SER A 23 -5.44 -5.20 -0.90
N VAL A 24 -4.96 -6.41 -1.22
CA VAL A 24 -3.86 -7.06 -0.49
C VAL A 24 -2.57 -6.25 -0.62
N ALA A 25 -2.25 -5.78 -1.83
CA ALA A 25 -1.11 -4.90 -2.05
C ALA A 25 -1.25 -3.59 -1.26
N GLY A 26 -2.44 -3.00 -1.21
CA GLY A 26 -2.76 -1.83 -0.39
C GLY A 26 -2.55 -2.08 1.10
N GLU A 27 -3.06 -3.20 1.64
CA GLU A 27 -2.86 -3.58 3.05
C GLU A 27 -1.38 -3.81 3.38
N LEU A 28 -0.61 -4.43 2.48
CA LEU A 28 0.83 -4.62 2.64
C LEU A 28 1.56 -3.27 2.70
N ILE A 29 1.27 -2.37 1.76
CA ILE A 29 1.83 -1.02 1.73
C ILE A 29 1.49 -0.27 3.02
N GLN A 30 0.24 -0.33 3.48
CA GLN A 30 -0.18 0.34 4.71
C GLN A 30 0.52 -0.25 5.94
N LYS A 31 0.58 -1.59 6.07
CA LYS A 31 1.25 -2.25 7.20
C LYS A 31 2.76 -2.05 7.20
N ALA A 32 3.37 -1.86 6.03
CA ALA A 32 4.77 -1.50 5.92
C ALA A 32 5.09 -0.07 6.39
N GLY A 33 4.08 0.77 6.66
CA GLY A 33 4.28 2.20 6.90
C GLY A 33 4.29 3.02 5.61
N GLY A 34 3.42 2.68 4.66
CA GLY A 34 3.35 3.32 3.34
C GLY A 34 4.37 2.76 2.35
N VAL A 35 4.39 3.35 1.14
CA VAL A 35 5.31 2.93 0.06
C VAL A 35 6.76 3.08 0.51
N GLN A 36 7.05 4.09 1.34
CA GLN A 36 8.42 4.35 1.83
C GLN A 36 8.91 3.23 2.74
N GLY A 37 8.07 2.79 3.67
CA GLY A 37 8.41 1.69 4.56
C GLY A 37 8.51 0.36 3.83
N LEU A 38 7.65 0.11 2.84
CA LEU A 38 7.74 -1.07 1.99
C LEU A 38 9.05 -1.09 1.18
N VAL A 39 9.37 0.01 0.50
CA VAL A 39 10.61 0.16 -0.29
C VAL A 39 11.84 0.01 0.60
N GLY A 40 11.86 0.68 1.76
CA GLY A 40 12.97 0.59 2.70
C GLY A 40 13.16 -0.82 3.28
N MET A 41 12.08 -1.55 3.51
CA MET A 41 12.12 -2.94 3.96
C MET A 41 12.62 -3.88 2.85
N LEU A 42 12.08 -3.77 1.63
CA LEU A 42 12.54 -4.55 0.49
C LEU A 42 14.03 -4.27 0.17
N GLN A 43 14.47 -3.01 0.30
CA GLN A 43 15.88 -2.62 0.21
C GLN A 43 16.76 -3.36 1.22
N GLN A 44 16.34 -3.39 2.48
CA GLN A 44 17.08 -4.07 3.55
C GLN A 44 17.14 -5.59 3.38
N HIS A 45 16.20 -6.19 2.65
CA HIS A 45 16.14 -7.63 2.40
C HIS A 45 16.67 -8.05 1.02
N GLY A 46 17.49 -7.21 0.37
CA GLY A 46 18.24 -7.58 -0.84
C GLY A 46 17.50 -7.32 -2.16
N LEU A 47 16.33 -6.67 -2.13
CA LEU A 47 15.59 -6.23 -3.33
C LEU A 47 15.79 -4.74 -3.65
N GLY A 48 16.86 -4.12 -3.13
CA GLY A 48 17.07 -2.69 -3.23
C GLY A 48 17.10 -2.14 -4.65
N GLU A 49 17.86 -2.78 -5.53
CA GLU A 49 17.98 -2.37 -6.93
C GLU A 49 16.64 -2.49 -7.68
N ALA A 50 15.88 -3.56 -7.41
CA ALA A 50 14.57 -3.76 -8.01
C ALA A 50 13.58 -2.69 -7.56
N VAL A 51 13.48 -2.43 -6.26
CA VAL A 51 12.53 -1.42 -5.76
C VAL A 51 12.94 0.02 -6.09
N GLN A 52 14.24 0.30 -6.22
CA GLN A 52 14.71 1.60 -6.72
C GLN A 52 14.29 1.81 -8.18
N SER A 53 14.32 0.74 -8.98
CA SER A 53 13.82 0.76 -10.35
C SER A 53 12.30 1.00 -10.42
N TRP A 54 11.53 0.52 -9.45
CA TRP A 54 10.08 0.78 -9.36
C TRP A 54 9.73 2.18 -8.86
N VAL A 55 10.58 2.76 -8.01
CA VAL A 55 10.38 4.12 -7.51
C VAL A 55 10.83 5.16 -8.53
N GLY A 56 11.81 4.82 -9.36
CA GLY A 56 12.32 5.71 -10.40
C GLY A 56 11.43 5.75 -11.65
N THR A 57 11.75 6.63 -12.60
CA THR A 57 11.04 6.75 -13.88
C THR A 57 11.52 5.75 -14.95
N GLY A 58 12.26 4.73 -14.53
CA GLY A 58 12.88 3.74 -15.42
C GLY A 58 11.96 2.57 -15.73
N SER A 59 12.49 1.54 -16.40
CA SER A 59 11.76 0.28 -16.57
C SER A 59 11.76 -0.50 -15.26
N ASN A 60 10.59 -0.93 -14.80
CA ASN A 60 10.44 -1.75 -13.60
C ASN A 60 11.15 -3.10 -13.76
N GLN A 61 12.10 -3.38 -12.87
CA GLN A 61 12.76 -4.68 -12.81
C GLN A 61 11.77 -5.76 -12.35
N PRO A 62 11.62 -6.86 -13.11
CA PRO A 62 10.81 -7.99 -12.66
C PRO A 62 11.49 -8.67 -11.47
N VAL A 63 10.70 -9.06 -10.48
CA VAL A 63 11.16 -9.90 -9.36
C VAL A 63 10.37 -11.19 -9.31
N SER A 64 11.01 -12.25 -8.82
CA SER A 64 10.34 -13.53 -8.64
C SER A 64 9.46 -13.52 -7.39
N GLY A 65 8.35 -14.27 -7.43
CA GLY A 65 7.46 -14.44 -6.27
C GLY A 65 8.19 -14.91 -5.02
N ASP A 66 9.16 -15.81 -5.16
CA ASP A 66 10.03 -16.26 -4.07
C ASP A 66 10.88 -15.16 -3.46
N GLN A 67 11.54 -14.34 -4.28
CA GLN A 67 12.39 -13.24 -3.80
C GLN A 67 11.57 -12.19 -3.06
N LEU A 68 10.45 -11.79 -3.66
CA LEU A 68 9.51 -10.86 -3.04
C LEU A 68 8.96 -11.43 -1.74
N GLY A 69 8.58 -12.70 -1.76
CA GLY A 69 8.05 -13.39 -0.61
C GLY A 69 9.00 -13.49 0.57
N GLN A 70 10.25 -13.85 0.29
CA GLN A 70 11.30 -13.86 1.29
C GLN A 70 11.50 -12.47 1.89
N ALA A 71 11.56 -11.42 1.07
CA ALA A 71 11.71 -10.06 1.58
C ALA A 71 10.52 -9.63 2.45
N LEU A 72 9.28 -9.90 2.02
CA LEU A 72 8.07 -9.60 2.80
C LEU A 72 7.99 -10.40 4.11
N GLN A 73 8.39 -11.68 4.09
CA GLN A 73 8.44 -12.53 5.30
C GLN A 73 9.49 -12.02 6.28
N ASN A 74 10.71 -11.71 5.82
CA ASN A 74 11.77 -11.16 6.65
C ASN A 74 11.40 -9.77 7.20
N GLY A 75 10.62 -8.99 6.44
CA GLY A 75 10.08 -7.70 6.86
C GLY A 75 8.86 -7.77 7.78
N GLY A 76 8.44 -8.96 8.21
CA GLY A 76 7.31 -9.15 9.13
C GLY A 76 5.92 -9.04 8.49
N LEU A 77 5.83 -8.94 7.16
CA LEU A 77 4.57 -8.91 6.41
C LEU A 77 4.12 -10.28 5.91
N GLY A 78 4.92 -11.33 6.11
CA GLY A 78 4.58 -12.70 5.70
C GLY A 78 3.21 -13.17 6.21
N SER A 79 2.87 -12.82 7.45
CA SER A 79 1.56 -13.16 8.05
C SER A 79 0.38 -12.50 7.34
N VAL A 80 0.59 -11.29 6.80
CA VAL A 80 -0.43 -10.54 6.05
C VAL A 80 -0.71 -11.24 4.73
N VAL A 81 0.34 -11.68 4.04
CA VAL A 81 0.22 -12.46 2.80
C VAL A 81 -0.48 -13.78 3.06
N GLN A 82 -0.14 -14.49 4.14
CA GLN A 82 -0.79 -15.75 4.52
C GLN A 82 -2.28 -15.55 4.82
N GLU A 83 -2.63 -14.51 5.57
CA GLU A 83 -4.03 -14.21 5.88
C GLU A 83 -4.81 -13.82 4.62
N ALA A 84 -4.20 -13.00 3.76
CA ALA A 84 -4.77 -12.64 2.47
C ALA A 84 -4.97 -13.86 1.57
N ALA A 85 -3.98 -14.75 1.46
CA ALA A 85 -4.08 -15.98 0.70
C ALA A 85 -5.23 -16.87 1.19
N GLY A 86 -5.38 -17.01 2.51
CA GLY A 86 -6.51 -17.71 3.13
C GLY A 86 -7.87 -17.08 2.81
N LYS A 87 -7.96 -15.75 2.84
CA LYS A 87 -9.18 -15.00 2.47
C LYS A 87 -9.54 -15.16 0.99
N LEU A 88 -8.52 -15.29 0.13
CA LEU A 88 -8.66 -15.48 -1.31
C LEU A 88 -8.91 -16.93 -1.73
N GLY A 89 -8.67 -17.89 -0.83
CA GLY A 89 -8.71 -19.31 -1.15
C GLY A 89 -7.61 -19.72 -2.14
N VAL A 90 -6.47 -19.03 -2.14
CA VAL A 90 -5.30 -19.34 -2.97
C VAL A 90 -4.11 -19.70 -2.10
N ASP A 91 -3.14 -20.41 -2.68
CA ASP A 91 -1.88 -20.65 -1.99
C ASP A 91 -1.08 -19.36 -1.83
N PRO A 92 -0.39 -19.15 -0.68
CA PRO A 92 0.44 -17.98 -0.46
C PRO A 92 1.55 -17.84 -1.51
N SER A 93 2.13 -18.95 -1.98
CA SER A 93 3.11 -18.93 -3.07
C SER A 93 2.51 -18.42 -4.39
N GLN A 94 1.27 -18.80 -4.69
CA GLN A 94 0.55 -18.32 -5.87
C GLN A 94 0.24 -16.82 -5.73
N LEU A 95 -0.24 -16.40 -4.56
CA LEU A 95 -0.47 -14.98 -4.26
C LEU A 95 0.79 -14.14 -4.41
N MET A 96 1.94 -14.64 -3.92
CA MET A 96 3.22 -13.95 -4.05
C MET A 96 3.69 -13.85 -5.51
N GLY A 97 3.48 -14.90 -6.31
CA GLY A 97 3.74 -14.85 -7.76
C GLY A 97 2.90 -13.80 -8.48
N GLN A 98 1.64 -13.61 -8.06
CA GLN A 98 0.81 -12.54 -8.64
C GLN A 98 1.21 -11.15 -8.10
N LEU A 99 1.49 -11.03 -6.79
CA LEU A 99 2.00 -9.80 -6.18
C LEU A 99 3.31 -9.35 -6.83
N SER A 100 4.21 -10.26 -7.20
CA SER A 100 5.49 -9.92 -7.84
C SER A 100 5.33 -9.29 -9.22
N GLN A 101 4.19 -9.51 -9.87
CA GLN A 101 3.85 -8.87 -11.14
C GLN A 101 3.16 -7.51 -10.92
N ILE A 102 2.33 -7.38 -9.88
CA ILE A 102 1.51 -6.17 -9.66
C ILE A 102 2.21 -5.12 -8.80
N LEU A 103 2.94 -5.51 -7.75
CA LEU A 103 3.61 -4.58 -6.84
C LEU A 103 4.56 -3.60 -7.55
N PRO A 104 5.39 -4.03 -8.53
CA PRO A 104 6.24 -3.10 -9.27
C PRO A 104 5.45 -1.95 -9.90
N HIS A 105 4.33 -2.28 -10.55
CA HIS A 105 3.44 -1.29 -11.17
C HIS A 105 2.67 -0.45 -10.14
N ALA A 106 2.28 -1.05 -9.01
CA ALA A 106 1.59 -0.32 -7.94
C ALA A 106 2.53 0.71 -7.30
N VAL A 107 3.80 0.36 -7.08
CA VAL A 107 4.82 1.27 -6.54
C VAL A 107 5.12 2.38 -7.52
N ASP A 108 5.38 2.06 -8.80
CA ASP A 108 5.61 3.03 -9.89
C ASP A 108 4.46 4.03 -10.02
N HIS A 109 3.21 3.55 -10.06
CA HIS A 109 2.04 4.42 -10.14
C HIS A 109 1.85 5.32 -8.91
N LEU A 110 2.35 4.91 -7.75
CA LEU A 110 2.34 5.71 -6.52
C LEU A 110 3.58 6.60 -6.37
N THR A 111 4.57 6.48 -7.27
CA THR A 111 5.83 7.26 -7.27
C THR A 111 6.08 7.95 -8.63
N PRO A 112 5.09 8.66 -9.19
CA PRO A 112 5.17 9.20 -10.55
C PRO A 112 6.31 10.20 -10.77
N ASP A 113 6.75 10.90 -9.72
CA ASP A 113 7.84 11.86 -9.77
C ASP A 113 9.24 11.23 -9.58
N GLY A 114 9.35 9.90 -9.59
CA GLY A 114 10.60 9.22 -9.27
C GLY A 114 10.92 9.23 -7.78
N GLN A 115 9.92 9.58 -6.94
CA GLN A 115 10.08 9.81 -5.51
C GLN A 115 8.92 9.18 -4.76
N VAL A 116 9.23 8.60 -3.59
CA VAL A 116 8.19 8.12 -2.70
C VAL A 116 7.47 9.33 -2.09
N PRO A 117 6.15 9.50 -2.30
CA PRO A 117 5.44 10.62 -1.73
C PRO A 117 5.54 10.53 -0.21
N ALA A 118 6.00 11.61 0.41
CA ALA A 118 6.02 11.71 1.86
C ALA A 118 4.59 11.48 2.37
N GLN A 119 4.46 10.55 3.31
CA GLN A 119 3.21 10.14 3.92
C GLN A 119 2.52 11.39 4.50
N GLY A 120 1.59 11.99 3.74
CA GLY A 120 1.02 13.32 4.04
C GLY A 120 0.52 14.12 2.84
N GLN A 121 0.82 13.74 1.60
CA GLN A 121 0.32 14.47 0.41
C GLN A 121 -1.00 13.92 -0.15
N GLY A 122 -1.48 12.76 0.33
CA GLY A 122 -2.81 12.23 0.05
C GLY A 122 -3.81 12.50 1.17
N GLY A 123 -4.25 13.76 1.32
CA GLY A 123 -5.48 14.11 2.05
C GLY A 123 -5.55 13.88 3.56
N GLY A 124 -4.43 13.63 4.25
CA GLY A 124 -4.38 13.52 5.71
C GLY A 124 -3.96 14.84 6.34
N LEU A 125 -4.77 15.34 7.28
CA LEU A 125 -4.49 16.53 8.09
C LEU A 125 -3.03 16.55 8.56
N ASN A 126 -2.25 17.47 8.02
CA ASN A 126 -0.83 17.59 8.35
C ASN A 126 -0.70 18.09 9.80
N LEU A 127 -0.12 17.28 10.69
CA LEU A 127 0.06 17.65 12.10
C LEU A 127 0.91 18.93 12.24
N GLY A 128 1.88 19.12 11.33
CA GLY A 128 2.64 20.36 11.22
C GLY A 128 1.85 21.57 10.71
N ALA A 129 0.81 21.36 9.89
CA ALA A 129 -0.11 22.43 9.47
C ALA A 129 -1.08 22.81 10.59
N LEU A 130 -1.49 21.84 11.42
CA LEU A 130 -2.32 22.07 12.61
C LEU A 130 -1.57 22.83 13.71
N GLU A 131 -0.28 22.54 13.92
CA GLU A 131 0.58 23.34 14.83
C GLU A 131 0.75 24.78 14.36
N GLY A 132 0.94 24.99 13.06
CA GLY A 132 0.99 26.33 12.46
C GLY A 132 -0.33 27.11 12.62
N LEU A 133 -1.48 26.41 12.51
CA LEU A 133 -2.80 27.01 12.70
C LEU A 133 -3.11 27.27 14.18
N ALA A 134 -2.73 26.36 15.08
CA ALA A 134 -2.90 26.52 16.52
C ALA A 134 -2.05 27.67 17.06
N GLY A 135 -0.80 27.81 16.61
CA GLY A 135 0.02 28.98 16.96
C GLY A 135 -0.60 30.31 16.51
N LYS A 136 -1.35 30.32 15.41
CA LYS A 136 -2.03 31.51 14.89
C LYS A 136 -3.35 31.82 15.59
N LEU A 137 -4.07 30.80 16.06
CA LEU A 137 -5.31 30.92 16.82
C LEU A 137 -5.08 31.27 18.30
N PHE A 138 -3.99 30.78 18.89
CA PHE A 138 -3.70 30.98 20.31
C PHE A 138 -2.58 32.00 20.59
N GLY A 139 -1.76 32.35 19.59
CA GLY A 139 -0.64 33.30 19.73
C GLY A 139 -0.85 34.66 19.06
N GLY A 140 -1.99 34.89 18.41
CA GLY A 140 -2.30 36.11 17.66
C GLY A 140 -3.15 37.11 18.44
N ALA A 141 -2.74 37.51 19.64
CA ALA A 141 -3.27 38.70 20.32
C ALA A 141 -2.22 39.25 21.29
N GLY A 142 -1.26 40.01 20.75
CA GLY A 142 -0.51 40.98 21.53
C GLY A 142 -1.12 42.35 21.34
N ALA A 143 -1.85 42.82 22.35
CA ALA A 143 -2.04 44.23 22.72
C ALA A 143 -2.75 44.30 24.07
#